data_AF-A0A6J0CI23-F1
#
_entry.id   AF-A0A6J0CI23-F1
#
_cell.length_a   1.000
_cell.length_b   1.000
_cell.length_c   1.000
_cell.angle_alpha   90.00
_cell.angle_beta   90.00
_cell.angle_gamma   90.00
#
_symmetry.space_group_name_H-M   'P 1'
#
loop_
_entity.id
_entity.type
_entity.pdbx_description
1 polymer ?
#
loop_
_entity_poly.entity_id
_entity_poly.type
_entity_poly.pdbx_seq_one_letter_code
_entity_poly.pdbx_strand_id
1 'polypeptide(L)'
;MSVEADINGLRRVLDELTLSRADLEMQIESLKEELAYMKKNHEEEMNALRGQVGGDVSVEMDAAPGVDLSRILNEMRDQYEKMAEKNRKDAEDWFFTKTEELNREVATNSELVQSGKSEISELRRTMQALEIELQSQLSMKASLENSLEETKGRYCMQLAQIQGLISSVEEQLAQLRCEMEQQSQEYNILLDVKTRLEQEIATYRRLLDGEDVHLSSTQFSSSSQFSSGSQSSRDVTSTNRQIRTKVMDVHDGKVVSTHEQVLRTKN
;
A
#
# COMPACT_ATOMS: atom_id res chain seq x y z
N MET A 1 51.12 -14.67 5.64
CA MET A 1 51.31 -15.85 4.77
C MET A 1 51.04 -15.60 3.28
N SER A 2 50.33 -14.55 2.84
CA SER A 2 50.14 -14.28 1.39
C SER A 2 51.45 -13.90 0.67
N VAL A 3 52.21 -12.96 1.23
CA VAL A 3 53.41 -12.41 0.57
C VAL A 3 54.53 -13.47 0.41
N GLU A 4 54.68 -14.39 1.37
CA GLU A 4 55.65 -15.49 1.25
C GLU A 4 55.23 -16.54 0.20
N ALA A 5 53.92 -16.77 0.04
CA ALA A 5 53.40 -17.63 -1.01
C ALA A 5 53.64 -17.00 -2.40
N ASP A 6 53.44 -15.69 -2.52
CA ASP A 6 53.71 -14.93 -3.75
C ASP A 6 55.21 -14.94 -4.10
N ILE A 7 56.10 -14.76 -3.11
CA ILE A 7 57.57 -14.84 -3.30
C ILE A 7 57.99 -16.23 -3.77
N ASN A 8 57.44 -17.29 -3.18
CA ASN A 8 57.74 -18.67 -3.58
C ASN A 8 57.18 -18.99 -4.98
N GLY A 9 55.99 -18.45 -5.31
CA GLY A 9 55.42 -18.55 -6.65
C GLY A 9 56.29 -17.87 -7.70
N LEU A 10 56.74 -16.64 -7.44
CA LEU A 10 57.63 -15.90 -8.34
C LEU A 10 59.00 -16.58 -8.53
N ARG A 11 59.56 -17.20 -7.48
CA ARG A 11 60.78 -18.02 -7.60
C ARG A 11 60.58 -19.22 -8.50
N ARG A 12 59.44 -19.91 -8.38
CA ARG A 12 59.12 -21.06 -9.24
C ARG A 12 58.97 -20.65 -10.71
N VAL A 13 58.31 -19.52 -10.97
CA VAL A 13 58.18 -18.95 -12.31
C VAL A 13 59.54 -18.54 -12.87
N LEU A 14 60.43 -17.99 -12.04
CA LEU A 14 61.79 -17.65 -12.44
C LEU A 14 62.61 -18.90 -12.81
N ASP A 15 62.53 -19.97 -12.03
CA ASP A 15 63.21 -21.24 -12.32
C ASP A 15 62.68 -21.87 -13.62
N GLU A 16 61.36 -21.84 -13.82
CA GLU A 16 60.70 -22.32 -15.04
C GLU A 16 61.10 -21.50 -16.28
N LEU A 17 61.16 -20.17 -16.16
CA LEU A 17 61.69 -19.29 -17.19
C LEU A 17 63.16 -19.57 -17.50
N THR A 18 63.97 -19.84 -16.47
CA THR A 18 65.39 -20.14 -16.62
C THR A 18 65.60 -21.46 -17.38
N LEU A 19 64.82 -22.49 -17.08
CA LEU A 19 64.83 -23.75 -17.82
C LEU A 19 64.38 -23.54 -19.29
N SER A 20 63.28 -22.82 -19.51
CA SER A 20 62.80 -22.55 -20.88
C SER A 20 63.82 -21.78 -21.71
N ARG A 21 64.57 -20.86 -21.08
CA ARG A 21 65.65 -20.12 -21.74
C ARG A 21 66.80 -21.05 -22.13
N ALA A 22 67.21 -21.96 -21.23
CA ALA A 22 68.28 -22.91 -21.53
C ALA A 22 67.91 -23.86 -22.69
N ASP A 23 66.66 -24.34 -22.73
CA ASP A 23 66.16 -25.18 -23.82
C ASP A 23 66.15 -24.43 -25.16
N LEU A 24 65.73 -23.17 -25.17
CA LEU A 24 65.75 -22.32 -26.37
C LEU A 24 67.18 -22.00 -26.83
N GLU A 25 68.11 -21.75 -25.90
CA GLU A 25 69.52 -21.55 -26.23
C GLU A 25 70.13 -22.81 -26.86
N MET A 26 69.78 -24.00 -26.37
CA MET A 26 70.21 -25.27 -26.96
C MET A 26 69.65 -25.48 -28.38
N GLN A 27 68.36 -25.17 -28.61
CA GLN A 27 67.75 -25.26 -29.94
C GLN A 27 68.38 -24.27 -30.94
N ILE A 28 68.72 -23.06 -30.48
CA ILE A 28 69.41 -22.07 -31.31
C ILE A 28 70.78 -22.61 -31.72
N GLU A 29 71.53 -23.20 -30.80
CA GLU A 29 72.86 -23.71 -31.10
C GLU A 29 72.81 -24.92 -32.04
N SER A 30 71.86 -25.85 -31.85
CA SER A 30 71.67 -26.97 -32.78
C SER A 30 71.30 -26.50 -34.20
N LEU A 31 70.44 -25.48 -34.32
CA LEU A 31 70.07 -24.92 -35.62
C LEU A 31 71.25 -24.19 -36.29
N LYS A 32 72.14 -23.56 -35.52
CA LYS A 32 73.36 -22.97 -36.07
C LYS A 32 74.33 -24.04 -36.58
N GLU A 33 74.49 -25.13 -35.86
CA GLU A 33 75.30 -26.27 -36.30
C GLU A 33 74.76 -26.88 -37.60
N GLU A 34 73.44 -27.07 -37.69
CA GLU A 34 72.79 -27.59 -38.90
C GLU A 34 72.96 -26.64 -40.10
N LEU A 35 72.83 -25.33 -39.88
CA LEU A 35 73.07 -24.32 -40.91
C LEU A 35 74.54 -24.32 -41.38
N ALA A 36 75.49 -24.45 -40.45
CA ALA A 36 76.90 -24.55 -40.77
C ALA A 36 77.22 -25.84 -41.56
N TYR A 37 76.60 -26.95 -41.18
CA TYR A 37 76.71 -28.22 -41.91
C TYR A 37 76.17 -28.12 -43.34
N MET A 38 74.98 -27.55 -43.52
CA MET A 38 74.37 -27.36 -44.84
C MET A 38 75.19 -26.42 -45.73
N LYS A 39 75.75 -25.33 -45.17
CA LYS A 39 76.63 -24.43 -45.91
C LYS A 39 77.90 -25.14 -46.37
N LYS A 40 78.53 -25.91 -45.50
CA LYS A 40 79.73 -26.68 -45.83
C LYS A 40 79.44 -27.73 -46.90
N ASN A 41 78.34 -28.46 -46.78
CA ASN A 41 77.94 -29.44 -47.80
C ASN A 41 77.68 -28.77 -49.15
N HIS A 42 76.98 -27.64 -49.17
CA HIS A 42 76.77 -26.88 -50.40
C HIS A 42 78.09 -26.37 -51.00
N GLU A 43 79.04 -25.91 -50.19
CA GLU A 43 80.36 -25.48 -50.66
C GLU A 43 81.17 -26.65 -51.24
N GLU A 44 81.11 -27.83 -50.61
CA GLU A 44 81.73 -29.06 -51.12
C GLU A 44 81.09 -29.53 -52.44
N GLU A 45 79.76 -29.50 -52.54
CA GLU A 45 79.03 -29.81 -53.77
C GLU A 45 79.34 -28.81 -54.89
N MET A 46 79.38 -27.51 -54.58
CA MET A 46 79.74 -26.47 -55.55
C MET A 46 81.20 -26.59 -56.00
N ASN A 47 82.12 -26.97 -55.12
CA ASN A 47 83.51 -27.25 -55.49
C ASN A 47 83.64 -28.53 -56.33
N ALA A 48 82.87 -29.58 -56.03
CA ALA A 48 82.82 -30.80 -56.84
C ALA A 48 82.26 -30.51 -58.24
N LEU A 49 81.16 -29.76 -58.34
CA LEU A 49 80.57 -29.33 -59.60
C LEU A 49 81.50 -28.39 -60.38
N ARG A 50 82.20 -27.47 -59.71
CA ARG A 50 83.22 -26.61 -60.34
C ARG A 50 84.40 -27.43 -60.89
N GLY A 51 84.76 -28.54 -60.23
CA GLY A 51 85.74 -29.50 -60.75
C GLY A 51 85.23 -30.29 -61.97
N GLN A 52 83.91 -30.53 -62.05
CA GLN A 52 83.26 -31.23 -63.15
C GLN A 52 83.02 -30.34 -64.39
N VAL A 53 82.91 -29.02 -64.21
CA VAL A 53 82.71 -28.01 -65.27
C VAL A 53 84.07 -27.39 -65.71
N GLY A 54 85.14 -28.16 -65.69
CA GLY A 54 86.46 -27.79 -66.23
C GLY A 54 86.60 -27.97 -67.75
N GLY A 55 85.50 -27.92 -68.50
CA GLY A 55 85.48 -28.05 -69.96
C GLY A 55 84.82 -26.84 -70.60
N ASP A 56 85.64 -25.93 -71.11
CA ASP A 56 85.19 -24.87 -72.02
C ASP A 56 84.72 -25.51 -73.33
N VAL A 57 83.41 -25.58 -73.54
CA VAL A 57 82.80 -25.98 -74.80
C VAL A 57 81.84 -24.87 -75.22
N SER A 58 82.35 -23.96 -76.04
CA SER A 58 81.53 -22.99 -76.77
C SER A 58 80.72 -23.74 -77.84
N VAL A 59 79.40 -23.82 -77.63
CA VAL A 59 78.42 -24.27 -78.63
C VAL A 59 77.46 -23.11 -78.88
N GLU A 60 77.62 -22.42 -80.00
CA GLU A 60 76.58 -21.54 -80.54
C GLU A 60 75.47 -22.42 -81.13
N MET A 61 74.36 -22.51 -80.41
CA MET A 61 73.12 -23.13 -80.89
C MET A 61 72.04 -22.06 -80.96
N ASP A 62 71.58 -21.79 -82.19
CA ASP A 62 70.52 -20.85 -82.53
C ASP A 62 69.23 -21.19 -81.76
N ALA A 63 68.83 -20.29 -80.86
CA ALA A 63 67.65 -20.45 -80.02
C ALA A 63 66.44 -19.78 -80.70
N ALA A 64 65.42 -20.58 -81.01
CA ALA A 64 64.09 -20.08 -81.39
C ALA A 64 63.61 -18.99 -80.42
N PRO A 65 62.82 -17.99 -80.86
CA PRO A 65 62.50 -16.81 -80.05
C PRO A 65 61.95 -17.25 -78.70
N GLY A 66 62.75 -17.03 -77.66
CA GLY A 66 62.46 -17.49 -76.32
C GLY A 66 61.09 -16.97 -75.89
N VAL A 67 60.31 -17.84 -75.25
CA VAL A 67 59.08 -17.45 -74.57
C VAL A 67 59.39 -16.20 -73.74
N ASP A 68 58.71 -15.09 -74.02
CA ASP A 68 58.99 -13.79 -73.39
C ASP A 68 58.58 -13.84 -71.91
N LEU A 69 59.53 -14.30 -71.10
CA LEU A 69 59.38 -14.54 -69.67
C LEU A 69 58.99 -13.24 -68.96
N SER A 70 59.44 -12.08 -69.46
CA SER A 70 59.10 -10.76 -68.93
C SER A 70 57.60 -10.48 -69.04
N ARG A 71 56.97 -10.87 -70.15
CA ARG A 71 55.52 -10.72 -70.35
C ARG A 71 54.73 -11.61 -69.39
N ILE A 72 55.16 -12.86 -69.21
CA ILE A 72 54.51 -13.80 -68.28
C ILE A 72 54.69 -13.35 -66.82
N LEU A 73 55.88 -12.85 -66.45
CA LEU A 73 56.13 -12.30 -65.12
C LEU A 73 55.25 -11.08 -64.84
N ASN A 74 55.11 -10.18 -65.81
CA ASN A 74 54.26 -8.99 -65.68
C ASN A 74 52.78 -9.36 -65.57
N GLU A 75 52.29 -10.33 -66.36
CA GLU A 75 50.91 -10.82 -66.24
C GLU A 75 50.67 -11.46 -64.86
N MET A 76 51.59 -12.31 -64.38
CA MET A 76 51.53 -12.86 -63.02
C MET A 76 51.48 -11.74 -61.96
N ARG A 77 52.28 -10.69 -62.13
CA ARG A 77 52.29 -9.53 -61.22
C ARG A 77 50.94 -8.80 -61.23
N ASP A 78 50.38 -8.56 -62.41
CA ASP A 78 49.10 -7.87 -62.59
C ASP A 78 47.94 -8.68 -62.00
N GLN A 79 47.96 -10.01 -62.14
CA GLN A 79 47.01 -10.92 -61.49
C GLN A 79 47.11 -10.88 -59.97
N TYR A 80 48.33 -10.89 -59.42
CA TYR A 80 48.55 -10.76 -57.97
C TYR A 80 48.11 -9.40 -57.44
N GLU A 81 48.38 -8.32 -58.18
CA GLU A 81 48.00 -6.97 -57.79
C GLU A 81 46.47 -6.82 -57.78
N LYS A 82 45.78 -7.32 -58.81
CA LYS A 82 44.31 -7.40 -58.84
C LYS A 82 43.74 -8.23 -57.69
N MET A 83 44.37 -9.37 -57.37
CA MET A 83 43.93 -10.22 -56.25
C MET A 83 44.15 -9.54 -54.90
N ALA A 84 45.29 -8.87 -54.71
CA ALA A 84 45.59 -8.11 -53.51
C ALA A 84 44.65 -6.90 -53.34
N GLU A 85 44.37 -6.18 -54.42
CA GLU A 85 43.45 -5.05 -54.40
C GLU A 85 42.01 -5.51 -54.14
N LYS A 86 41.58 -6.62 -54.75
CA LYS A 86 40.29 -7.22 -54.45
C LYS A 86 40.19 -7.67 -52.99
N ASN A 87 41.21 -8.36 -52.47
CA ASN A 87 41.25 -8.79 -51.08
C ASN A 87 41.18 -7.61 -50.11
N ARG A 88 41.94 -6.53 -50.40
CA ARG A 88 41.90 -5.29 -49.62
C ARG A 88 40.49 -4.69 -49.61
N LYS A 89 39.85 -4.60 -50.77
CA LYS A 89 38.49 -4.06 -50.88
C LYS A 89 37.45 -4.93 -50.17
N ASP A 90 37.51 -6.24 -50.36
CA ASP A 90 36.61 -7.19 -49.69
C ASP A 90 36.78 -7.12 -48.16
N ALA A 91 38.01 -6.93 -47.66
CA ALA A 91 38.27 -6.70 -46.24
C ALA A 91 37.69 -5.37 -45.75
N GLU A 92 37.93 -4.26 -46.47
CA GLU A 92 37.36 -2.95 -46.17
C GLU A 92 35.82 -2.99 -46.12
N ASP A 93 35.18 -3.59 -47.11
CA ASP A 93 33.72 -3.72 -47.19
C ASP A 93 33.18 -4.60 -46.04
N TRP A 94 33.89 -5.68 -45.69
CA TRP A 94 33.54 -6.53 -44.55
C TRP A 94 33.66 -5.76 -43.22
N PHE A 95 34.74 -5.00 -43.01
CA PHE A 95 34.92 -4.17 -41.82
C PHE A 95 33.84 -3.08 -41.74
N PHE A 96 33.52 -2.43 -42.85
CA PHE A 96 32.50 -1.39 -42.88
C PHE A 96 31.13 -1.95 -42.53
N THR A 97 30.74 -3.07 -43.16
CA THR A 97 29.48 -3.77 -42.86
C THR A 97 29.40 -4.16 -41.39
N LYS A 98 30.47 -4.72 -40.82
CA LYS A 98 30.47 -5.15 -39.42
C LYS A 98 30.45 -3.99 -38.43
N THR A 99 31.11 -2.89 -38.77
CA THR A 99 31.08 -1.65 -37.97
C THR A 99 29.71 -1.00 -38.02
N GLU A 100 29.06 -0.96 -39.18
CA GLU A 100 27.71 -0.43 -39.35
C GLU A 100 26.69 -1.25 -38.56
N GLU A 101 26.76 -2.58 -38.62
CA GLU A 101 25.91 -3.47 -37.84
C GLU A 101 26.08 -3.27 -36.33
N LEU A 102 27.33 -3.20 -35.84
CA LEU A 102 27.62 -2.93 -34.44
C LEU A 102 27.10 -1.56 -34.01
N ASN A 103 27.29 -0.53 -34.83
CA ASN A 103 26.82 0.82 -34.52
C ASN A 103 25.28 0.88 -34.47
N ARG A 104 24.61 0.16 -35.39
CA ARG A 104 23.15 0.01 -35.38
C ARG A 104 22.70 -0.72 -34.10
N GLU A 105 23.36 -1.79 -33.70
CA GLU A 105 23.03 -2.52 -32.47
C GLU A 105 23.23 -1.63 -31.23
N VAL A 106 24.35 -0.92 -31.14
CA VAL A 106 24.62 0.05 -30.05
C VAL A 106 23.56 1.15 -30.00
N ALA A 107 23.16 1.70 -31.14
CA ALA A 107 22.10 2.71 -31.20
C ALA A 107 20.76 2.15 -30.69
N THR A 108 20.38 0.95 -31.13
CA THR A 108 19.12 0.30 -30.69
C THR A 108 19.14 -0.03 -29.20
N ASN A 109 20.25 -0.55 -28.68
CA ASN A 109 20.41 -0.87 -27.28
C ASN A 109 20.42 0.41 -26.42
N SER A 110 21.07 1.48 -26.90
CA SER A 110 21.03 2.79 -26.25
C SER A 110 19.62 3.36 -26.17
N GLU A 111 18.84 3.22 -27.24
CA GLU A 111 17.44 3.65 -27.27
C GLU A 111 16.57 2.85 -26.30
N LEU A 112 16.73 1.51 -26.25
CA LEU A 112 16.04 0.64 -25.30
C LEU A 112 16.40 0.96 -23.84
N VAL A 113 17.68 1.22 -23.56
CA VAL A 113 18.12 1.64 -22.22
C VAL A 113 17.53 2.99 -21.87
N GLN A 114 17.46 3.92 -22.82
CA GLN A 114 16.88 5.23 -22.59
C GLN A 114 15.36 5.16 -22.36
N SER A 115 14.64 4.35 -23.13
CA SER A 115 13.20 4.13 -22.95
C SER A 115 12.90 3.46 -21.61
N GLY A 116 13.68 2.44 -21.22
CA GLY A 116 13.56 1.80 -19.91
C GLY A 116 13.83 2.77 -18.76
N LYS A 117 14.82 3.68 -18.92
CA LYS A 117 15.07 4.74 -17.93
C LYS A 117 13.91 5.72 -17.81
N SER A 118 13.28 6.13 -18.92
CA SER A 118 12.10 6.99 -18.87
C SER A 118 10.91 6.29 -18.21
N GLU A 119 10.66 5.01 -18.53
CA GLU A 119 9.57 4.24 -17.93
C GLU A 119 9.77 4.08 -16.41
N ILE A 120 10.98 3.75 -15.96
CA ILE A 120 11.31 3.71 -14.52
C ILE A 120 11.08 5.08 -13.86
N SER A 121 11.46 6.17 -14.53
CA SER A 121 11.24 7.52 -14.01
C SER A 121 9.75 7.88 -13.93
N GLU A 122 8.94 7.46 -14.90
CA GLU A 122 7.49 7.65 -14.90
C GLU A 122 6.82 6.83 -13.80
N LEU A 123 7.17 5.54 -13.68
CA LEU A 123 6.69 4.67 -12.61
C LEU A 123 7.05 5.21 -11.22
N ARG A 124 8.25 5.79 -11.04
CA ARG A 124 8.61 6.46 -9.79
C ARG A 124 7.73 7.69 -9.51
N ARG A 125 7.44 8.50 -10.53
CA ARG A 125 6.55 9.67 -10.38
C ARG A 125 5.13 9.24 -10.04
N THR A 126 4.60 8.21 -10.69
CA THR A 126 3.24 7.70 -10.40
C THR A 126 3.16 7.09 -9.01
N MET A 127 4.19 6.35 -8.58
CA MET A 127 4.30 5.83 -7.21
C MET A 127 4.25 6.96 -6.18
N GLN A 128 5.07 8.00 -6.36
CA GLN A 128 5.09 9.16 -5.47
C GLN A 128 3.74 9.90 -5.45
N ALA A 129 3.10 10.06 -6.61
CA ALA A 129 1.77 10.68 -6.70
C ALA A 129 0.72 9.86 -5.95
N LEU A 130 0.73 8.53 -6.08
CA LEU A 130 -0.17 7.64 -5.34
C LEU A 130 0.10 7.64 -3.84
N GLU A 131 1.37 7.73 -3.41
CA GLU A 131 1.72 7.88 -2.00
C GLU A 131 1.19 9.18 -1.42
N ILE A 132 1.30 10.30 -2.14
CA ILE A 132 0.75 11.59 -1.72
C ILE A 132 -0.78 11.52 -1.64
N GLU A 133 -1.44 10.93 -2.63
CA GLU A 133 -2.89 10.73 -2.62
C GLU A 133 -3.31 9.88 -1.42
N LEU A 134 -2.59 8.78 -1.14
CA LEU A 134 -2.85 7.95 0.03
C LEU A 134 -2.73 8.75 1.34
N GLN A 135 -1.68 9.57 1.50
CA GLN A 135 -1.51 10.42 2.68
C GLN A 135 -2.63 11.47 2.81
N SER A 136 -3.04 12.07 1.68
CA SER A 136 -4.16 13.00 1.63
C SER A 136 -5.46 12.33 2.09
N GLN A 137 -5.77 11.14 1.57
CA GLN A 137 -6.96 10.37 1.95
C GLN A 137 -6.93 9.95 3.42
N LEU A 138 -5.77 9.55 3.96
CA LEU A 138 -5.62 9.24 5.39
C LEU A 138 -5.87 10.48 6.25
N SER A 139 -5.35 11.65 5.86
CA SER A 139 -5.60 12.92 6.54
C SER A 139 -7.09 13.30 6.50
N MET A 140 -7.72 13.16 5.34
CA MET A 140 -9.15 13.41 5.18
C MET A 140 -9.99 12.48 6.06
N LYS A 141 -9.69 11.18 6.06
CA LYS A 141 -10.33 10.19 6.93
C LYS A 141 -10.21 10.60 8.40
N ALA A 142 -9.01 10.90 8.87
CA ALA A 142 -8.79 11.30 10.27
C ALA A 142 -9.58 12.57 10.64
N SER A 143 -9.66 13.54 9.73
CA SER A 143 -10.45 14.77 9.94
C SER A 143 -11.96 14.48 10.06
N LEU A 144 -12.48 13.57 9.23
CA LEU A 144 -13.88 13.16 9.25
C LEU A 144 -14.21 12.34 10.51
N GLU A 145 -13.34 11.42 10.91
CA GLU A 145 -13.49 10.66 12.16
C GLU A 145 -13.48 11.59 13.38
N ASN A 146 -12.60 12.59 13.40
CA ASN A 146 -12.57 13.59 14.47
C ASN A 146 -13.84 14.44 14.51
N SER A 147 -14.33 14.90 13.34
CA SER A 147 -15.60 15.66 13.27
C SER A 147 -16.80 14.80 13.70
N LEU A 148 -16.80 13.51 13.34
CA LEU A 148 -17.82 12.57 13.80
C LEU A 148 -17.78 12.39 15.32
N GLU A 149 -16.59 12.28 15.90
CA GLU A 149 -16.47 12.14 17.36
C GLU A 149 -16.84 13.42 18.10
N GLU A 150 -16.45 14.59 17.57
CA GLU A 150 -16.84 15.88 18.13
C GLU A 150 -18.36 16.07 18.10
N THR A 151 -19.01 15.73 16.99
CA THR A 151 -20.48 15.82 16.87
C THR A 151 -21.18 14.85 17.82
N LYS A 152 -20.73 13.59 17.91
CA LYS A 152 -21.23 12.62 18.91
C LYS A 152 -21.07 13.15 20.33
N GLY A 153 -19.89 13.67 20.68
CA GLY A 153 -19.60 14.27 21.98
C GLY A 153 -20.56 15.43 22.29
N ARG A 154 -20.79 16.32 21.32
CA ARG A 154 -21.74 17.43 21.44
C ARG A 154 -23.16 16.94 21.73
N TYR A 155 -23.65 15.94 20.99
CA TYR A 155 -24.99 15.38 21.20
C TYR A 155 -25.10 14.64 22.54
N CYS A 156 -24.06 13.92 22.96
CA CYS A 156 -24.01 13.27 24.27
C CYS A 156 -24.13 14.31 25.40
N MET A 157 -23.39 15.42 25.31
CA MET A 157 -23.50 16.53 26.27
C MET A 157 -24.88 17.18 26.28
N GLN A 158 -25.48 17.42 25.11
CA GLN A 158 -26.85 17.96 25.01
C GLN A 158 -27.87 17.02 25.63
N LEU A 159 -27.75 15.70 25.39
CA LEU A 159 -28.63 14.71 25.96
C LEU A 159 -28.49 14.65 27.49
N ALA A 160 -27.26 14.68 28.00
CA ALA A 160 -27.00 14.74 29.44
C ALA A 160 -27.58 16.00 30.08
N GLN A 161 -27.48 17.16 29.41
CA GLN A 161 -28.08 18.42 29.87
C GLN A 161 -29.61 18.32 29.94
N ILE A 162 -30.26 17.80 28.90
CA ILE A 162 -31.71 17.62 28.87
C ILE A 162 -32.14 16.63 29.96
N GLN A 163 -31.42 15.52 30.13
CA GLN A 163 -31.69 14.54 31.18
C GLN A 163 -31.58 15.18 32.57
N GLY A 164 -30.57 16.02 32.82
CA GLY A 164 -30.45 16.77 34.07
C GLY A 164 -31.63 17.71 34.31
N LEU A 165 -32.09 18.41 33.27
CA LEU A 165 -33.29 19.27 33.36
C LEU A 165 -34.53 18.44 33.70
N ILE A 166 -34.74 17.31 33.02
CA ILE A 166 -35.85 16.39 33.30
C ILE A 166 -35.81 15.96 34.77
N SER A 167 -34.66 15.46 35.25
CA SER A 167 -34.51 15.00 36.63
C SER A 167 -34.78 16.09 37.66
N SER A 168 -34.31 17.33 37.42
CA SER A 168 -34.62 18.46 38.32
C SER A 168 -36.11 18.84 38.35
N VAL A 169 -36.79 18.78 37.21
CA VAL A 169 -38.24 19.03 37.14
C VAL A 169 -39.02 17.88 37.80
N GLU A 170 -38.60 16.64 37.61
CA GLU A 170 -39.18 15.47 38.28
C GLU A 170 -39.03 15.57 39.80
N GLU A 171 -37.87 16.01 40.29
CA GLU A 171 -37.62 16.25 41.71
C GLU A 171 -38.51 17.36 42.27
N GLN A 172 -38.61 18.50 41.58
CA GLN A 172 -39.53 19.58 41.98
C GLN A 172 -40.99 19.11 42.03
N LEU A 173 -41.41 18.28 41.06
CA LEU A 173 -42.76 17.74 41.02
C LEU A 173 -43.01 16.74 42.16
N ALA A 174 -42.02 15.91 42.50
CA ALA A 174 -42.09 15.02 43.65
C ALA A 174 -42.18 15.80 44.97
N GLN A 175 -41.40 16.87 45.11
CA GLN A 175 -41.43 17.76 46.28
C GLN A 175 -42.79 18.42 46.45
N LEU A 176 -43.35 19.02 45.39
CA LEU A 176 -44.68 19.64 45.43
C LEU A 176 -45.79 18.64 45.76
N ARG A 177 -45.68 17.38 45.30
CA ARG A 177 -46.63 16.31 45.67
C ARG A 177 -46.55 15.99 47.16
N CYS A 178 -45.35 15.89 47.71
CA CYS A 178 -45.14 15.66 49.14
C CYS A 178 -45.72 16.82 49.97
N GLU A 179 -45.44 18.07 49.59
CA GLU A 179 -45.99 19.26 50.25
C GLU A 179 -47.52 19.31 50.17
N MET A 180 -48.12 18.96 49.03
CA MET A 180 -49.57 18.90 48.87
C MET A 180 -50.20 17.83 49.76
N GLU A 181 -49.58 16.65 49.86
CA GLU A 181 -50.04 15.58 50.74
C GLU A 181 -49.95 16.01 52.22
N GLN A 182 -48.87 16.67 52.61
CA GLN A 182 -48.71 17.23 53.95
C GLN A 182 -49.79 18.29 54.25
N GLN A 183 -50.02 19.26 53.34
CA GLN A 183 -51.06 20.28 53.51
C GLN A 183 -52.46 19.66 53.60
N SER A 184 -52.74 18.63 52.80
CA SER A 184 -54.00 17.89 52.88
C SER A 184 -54.19 17.24 54.25
N GLN A 185 -53.13 16.64 54.81
CA GLN A 185 -53.17 16.04 56.14
C GLN A 185 -53.40 17.11 57.23
N GLU A 186 -52.69 18.24 57.17
CA GLU A 186 -52.87 19.36 58.09
C GLU A 186 -54.29 19.94 58.02
N TYR A 187 -54.84 20.05 56.80
CA TYR A 187 -56.22 20.50 56.59
C TYR A 187 -57.24 19.53 57.20
N ASN A 188 -57.06 18.22 57.05
CA ASN A 188 -57.93 17.22 57.66
C ASN A 188 -57.90 17.29 59.19
N ILE A 189 -56.72 17.50 59.80
CA ILE A 189 -56.60 17.70 61.25
C ILE A 189 -57.35 18.95 61.69
N LEU A 190 -57.18 20.07 60.97
CA LEU A 190 -57.88 21.31 61.28
C LEU A 190 -59.40 21.18 61.14
N LEU A 191 -59.86 20.44 60.13
CA LEU A 191 -61.28 20.13 59.94
C LEU A 191 -61.84 19.31 61.10
N ASP A 192 -61.11 18.30 61.59
CA ASP A 192 -61.50 17.50 62.76
C ASP A 192 -61.59 18.35 64.04
N VAL A 193 -60.64 19.26 64.25
CA VAL A 193 -60.72 20.21 65.37
C VAL A 193 -61.93 21.13 65.23
N LYS A 194 -62.18 21.65 64.02
CA LYS A 194 -63.34 22.52 63.74
C LYS A 194 -64.66 21.79 64.01
N THR A 195 -64.83 20.56 63.51
CA THR A 195 -66.07 19.78 63.74
C THR A 195 -66.27 19.49 65.22
N ARG A 196 -65.21 19.19 65.98
CA ARG A 196 -65.29 19.02 67.44
C ARG A 196 -65.71 20.31 68.15
N LEU A 197 -65.12 21.46 67.80
CA LEU A 197 -65.52 22.76 68.35
C LEU A 197 -66.97 23.13 68.01
N GLU A 198 -67.43 22.82 66.79
CA GLU A 198 -68.83 23.02 66.40
C GLU A 198 -69.79 22.17 67.23
N GLN A 199 -69.43 20.93 67.56
CA GLN A 199 -70.19 20.09 68.49
C GLN A 199 -70.22 20.68 69.90
N GLU A 200 -69.07 21.13 70.43
CA GLU A 200 -68.99 21.78 71.74
C GLU A 200 -69.91 23.03 71.78
N ILE A 201 -69.85 23.91 70.78
CA ILE A 201 -70.73 25.08 70.66
C ILE A 201 -72.21 24.67 70.62
N ALA A 202 -72.57 23.63 69.87
CA ALA A 202 -73.95 23.13 69.81
C ALA A 202 -74.43 22.64 71.20
N THR A 203 -73.57 21.96 71.96
CA THR A 203 -73.89 21.55 73.33
C THR A 203 -74.01 22.75 74.28
N TYR A 204 -73.14 23.75 74.15
CA TYR A 204 -73.23 24.98 74.93
C TYR A 204 -74.52 25.75 74.63
N ARG A 205 -74.92 25.88 73.35
CA ARG A 205 -76.21 26.47 72.97
C ARG A 205 -77.38 25.73 73.60
N ARG A 206 -77.39 24.38 73.55
CA ARG A 206 -78.42 23.55 74.20
C ARG A 206 -78.52 23.79 75.71
N LEU A 207 -77.39 23.96 76.39
CA LEU A 207 -77.36 24.25 77.83
C LEU A 207 -77.84 25.67 78.15
N LEU A 208 -77.52 26.66 77.30
CA LEU A 208 -77.94 28.06 77.46
C LEU A 208 -79.41 28.29 77.11
N ASP A 209 -79.95 27.56 76.13
CA ASP A 209 -81.37 27.62 75.73
C ASP A 209 -82.30 26.99 76.78
N GLY A 210 -81.76 26.47 77.88
CA GLY A 210 -82.52 25.90 78.98
C GLY A 210 -83.06 24.51 78.64
N GLU A 211 -83.21 23.71 79.69
CA GLU A 211 -83.86 22.41 79.70
C GLU A 211 -85.38 22.55 79.44
N ASP A 212 -85.80 23.12 78.32
CA ASP A 212 -87.19 23.04 77.86
C ASP A 212 -87.34 21.81 76.97
N VAL A 213 -87.63 20.69 77.63
CA VAL A 213 -88.93 19.99 77.51
C VAL A 213 -88.86 18.74 78.39
N HIS A 214 -89.49 18.81 79.57
CA HIS A 214 -90.15 17.64 80.12
C HIS A 214 -91.40 17.35 79.27
N LEU A 215 -91.36 16.20 78.58
CA LEU A 215 -92.46 15.25 78.39
C LEU A 215 -93.75 15.75 77.69
N SER A 216 -93.94 15.37 76.43
CA SER A 216 -95.04 14.50 75.94
C SER A 216 -95.16 14.57 74.42
N SER A 217 -94.75 13.50 73.73
CA SER A 217 -95.62 12.44 73.16
C SER A 217 -95.94 12.71 71.68
N THR A 218 -95.23 12.05 70.76
CA THR A 218 -95.65 10.81 70.05
C THR A 218 -96.46 11.12 68.78
N GLN A 219 -95.78 10.96 67.63
CA GLN A 219 -96.28 10.45 66.34
C GLN A 219 -97.30 11.34 65.55
N PHE A 220 -97.31 11.43 64.22
CA PHE A 220 -96.86 10.58 63.12
C PHE A 220 -96.79 11.43 61.82
N SER A 221 -95.86 11.06 60.93
CA SER A 221 -95.89 11.19 59.45
C SER A 221 -95.79 12.61 58.84
N SER A 222 -94.89 12.93 57.92
CA SER A 222 -94.64 12.25 56.63
C SER A 222 -93.45 12.90 55.88
N SER A 223 -92.86 12.14 54.95
CA SER A 223 -92.05 12.59 53.78
C SER A 223 -90.64 13.17 54.08
N SER A 224 -89.56 12.89 53.36
CA SER A 224 -89.37 12.29 52.03
C SER A 224 -87.86 12.08 51.78
N GLN A 225 -87.55 11.02 51.02
CA GLN A 225 -86.48 10.96 50.01
C GLN A 225 -85.02 11.04 50.48
N PHE A 226 -84.54 9.83 50.78
CA PHE A 226 -83.26 9.27 50.34
C PHE A 226 -82.83 9.76 48.94
N SER A 227 -81.65 10.39 48.87
CA SER A 227 -80.83 10.48 47.66
C SER A 227 -79.36 10.60 48.08
N SER A 228 -78.76 9.45 48.38
CA SER A 228 -77.30 9.29 48.52
C SER A 228 -76.79 8.59 47.28
N GLY A 229 -76.58 9.36 46.23
CA GLY A 229 -75.86 8.93 45.03
C GLY A 229 -74.37 8.94 45.30
N SER A 230 -73.85 7.86 45.87
CA SER A 230 -72.42 7.55 45.88
C SER A 230 -72.22 6.24 45.13
N GLN A 231 -71.99 6.33 43.82
CA GLN A 231 -71.36 5.26 43.08
C GLN A 231 -70.08 5.79 42.45
N SER A 232 -68.99 5.40 43.11
CA SER A 232 -67.65 5.24 42.59
C SER A 232 -67.65 4.78 41.13
N SER A 233 -67.25 5.66 40.22
CA SER A 233 -66.58 5.26 38.99
C SER A 233 -65.26 6.02 38.91
N ARG A 234 -64.18 5.32 39.22
CA ARG A 234 -62.87 5.60 38.64
C ARG A 234 -62.55 4.40 37.77
N ASP A 235 -63.11 4.41 36.55
CA ASP A 235 -62.61 3.61 35.44
C ASP A 235 -61.11 3.89 35.29
N VAL A 236 -60.30 2.89 35.63
CA VAL A 236 -58.90 2.85 35.22
C VAL A 236 -58.92 2.56 33.72
N THR A 237 -58.89 3.63 32.91
CA THR A 237 -58.58 3.49 31.48
C THR A 237 -57.17 2.93 31.35
N SER A 238 -57.10 1.61 31.13
CA SER A 238 -55.90 0.89 30.75
C SER A 238 -55.35 1.54 29.48
N THR A 239 -54.35 2.39 29.64
CA THR A 239 -53.72 3.07 28.51
C THR A 239 -52.85 2.04 27.83
N ASN A 240 -53.32 1.50 26.70
CA ASN A 240 -52.57 0.56 25.89
C ASN A 240 -51.32 1.27 25.34
N ARG A 241 -50.17 1.12 26.02
CA ARG A 241 -48.88 1.63 25.55
C ARG A 241 -48.39 0.72 24.43
N GLN A 242 -48.53 1.16 23.18
CA GLN A 242 -47.83 0.56 22.05
C GLN A 242 -46.41 1.11 21.98
N ILE A 243 -45.41 0.23 22.14
CA ILE A 243 -44.02 0.53 21.81
C ILE A 243 -43.86 0.28 20.31
N ARG A 244 -43.60 1.34 19.53
CA ARG A 244 -43.20 1.23 18.12
C ARG A 244 -41.69 1.37 18.02
N THR A 245 -41.03 0.27 17.71
CA THR A 245 -39.59 0.28 17.39
C THR A 245 -39.45 0.43 15.88
N LYS A 246 -38.91 1.58 15.45
CA LYS A 246 -38.61 1.84 14.03
C LYS A 246 -37.11 1.67 13.84
N VAL A 247 -36.71 0.63 13.11
CA VAL A 247 -35.32 0.41 12.71
C VAL A 247 -35.12 1.05 11.34
N MET A 248 -34.12 1.92 11.22
CA MET A 248 -33.78 2.62 9.98
C MET A 248 -32.38 2.21 9.52
N ASP A 249 -32.29 1.57 8.36
CA ASP A 249 -31.01 1.30 7.72
C ASP A 249 -30.66 2.48 6.81
N VAL A 250 -29.60 3.21 7.19
CA VAL A 250 -29.09 4.37 6.45
C VAL A 250 -27.77 3.98 5.80
N HIS A 251 -27.73 4.02 4.47
CA HIS A 251 -26.49 3.94 3.70
C HIS A 251 -26.33 5.26 2.94
N ASP A 252 -25.21 5.94 3.15
CA ASP A 252 -24.83 7.17 2.45
C ASP A 252 -25.87 8.31 2.56
N GLY A 253 -26.42 8.52 3.76
CA GLY A 253 -27.32 9.64 4.05
C GLY A 253 -28.74 9.54 3.49
N LYS A 254 -29.11 8.45 2.81
CA LYS A 254 -30.46 8.21 2.29
C LYS A 254 -31.07 6.96 2.93
N VAL A 255 -32.32 7.04 3.38
CA VAL A 255 -33.04 5.92 4.02
C VAL A 255 -33.47 4.94 2.92
N VAL A 256 -32.87 3.74 2.90
CA VAL A 256 -33.07 2.76 1.80
C VAL A 256 -34.15 1.72 2.13
N SER A 257 -34.47 1.50 3.41
CA SER A 257 -35.53 0.57 3.82
C SER A 257 -36.18 1.01 5.13
N THR A 258 -37.50 0.87 5.24
CA THR A 258 -38.26 1.11 6.48
C THR A 258 -39.05 -0.15 6.81
N HIS A 259 -38.69 -0.84 7.88
CA HIS A 259 -39.44 -1.97 8.41
C HIS A 259 -40.07 -1.60 9.76
N GLU A 260 -41.40 -1.68 9.84
CA GLU A 260 -42.17 -1.39 11.05
C GLU A 260 -42.75 -2.69 11.60
N GLN A 261 -42.34 -3.08 12.81
CA GLN A 261 -42.85 -4.26 13.49
C GLN A 261 -43.62 -3.84 14.74
N VAL A 262 -44.93 -4.15 14.76
CA VAL A 262 -45.82 -3.83 15.88
C VAL A 262 -45.93 -5.04 16.79
N LEU A 263 -45.25 -5.00 17.94
CA LEU A 263 -45.42 -6.00 19.00
C LEU A 263 -46.59 -5.58 19.90
N ARG A 264 -47.69 -6.35 19.85
CA ARG A 264 -48.77 -6.27 20.83
C ARG A 264 -48.44 -7.22 21.99
N THR A 265 -47.95 -6.69 23.10
CA THR A 265 -48.00 -7.41 24.37
C THR A 265 -49.43 -7.38 24.88
N LYS A 266 -50.09 -8.54 24.94
CA LYS A 266 -51.32 -8.72 25.71
C LYS A 266 -50.93 -8.79 27.18
N ASN A 267 -51.47 -7.89 28.00
CA ASN A 267 -51.59 -8.12 29.45
C ASN A 267 -52.59 -9.25 29.70
#